data_AF-A0A2E2M4P7-F1
#
_entry.id   AF-A0A2E2M4P7-F1
#
_cell.length_a   1.000
_cell.length_b   1.000
_cell.length_c   1.000
_cell.angle_alpha   90.00
_cell.angle_beta   90.00
_cell.angle_gamma   90.00
#
_symmetry.space_group_name_H-M   'P 1'
#
loop_
_entity.id
_entity.type
_entity.pdbx_description
1 polymer ?
#
loop_
_entity_poly.entity_id
_entity_poly.type
_entity_poly.pdbx_seq_one_letter_code
_entity_poly.pdbx_strand_id
1 'polypeptide(L)'
;DKLLVASILLLVAADGTIAGWSIWAAIIILCREILVSGLREYLAALKVSVPVTKIAKWKTTVQMLAIAFLLAGPAGDKVLPYTTEAGITLLWIAAIVTIYTGYDYFRAGLRHVINE
;
A
#
# COMPACT_ATOMS: atom_id res chain seq x y z
N ASP A 1 -9.73 0.77 -7.22
CA ASP A 1 -8.39 0.30 -6.78
C ASP A 1 -8.08 0.55 -5.32
N LYS A 2 -7.90 1.78 -4.84
CA LYS A 2 -7.52 2.05 -3.45
C LYS A 2 -8.50 1.50 -2.41
N LEU A 3 -9.80 1.66 -2.67
CA LEU A 3 -10.86 1.10 -1.83
C LEU A 3 -10.84 -0.43 -1.83
N LEU A 4 -10.56 -1.06 -2.97
CA LEU A 4 -10.47 -2.51 -3.08
C LEU A 4 -9.33 -3.05 -2.22
N VAL A 5 -8.14 -2.44 -2.31
CA VAL A 5 -7.01 -2.83 -1.46
C VAL A 5 -7.35 -2.61 0.02
N ALA A 6 -7.96 -1.47 0.35
CA ALA A 6 -8.33 -1.16 1.73
C ALA A 6 -9.31 -2.19 2.31
N SER A 7 -10.36 -2.53 1.54
CA SER A 7 -11.34 -3.53 1.93
C SER A 7 -10.73 -4.92 2.12
N ILE A 8 -9.82 -5.33 1.23
CA ILE A 8 -9.19 -6.66 1.34
C ILE A 8 -8.24 -6.72 2.53
N LEU A 9 -7.42 -5.69 2.77
CA LEU A 9 -6.55 -5.65 3.95
C LEU A 9 -7.35 -5.71 5.26
N LEU A 10 -8.49 -5.03 5.32
CA LEU A 10 -9.40 -5.10 6.46
C LEU A 10 -10.02 -6.50 6.63
N LEU A 11 -10.45 -7.14 5.53
CA LEU A 11 -11.03 -8.48 5.56
C LEU A 11 -10.02 -9.51 6.03
N VAL A 12 -8.81 -9.51 5.48
CA VAL A 12 -7.73 -10.45 5.83
C VAL A 12 -7.23 -10.22 7.28
N ALA A 13 -7.27 -8.98 7.76
CA ALA A 13 -7.02 -8.69 9.17
C ALA A 13 -8.14 -9.20 10.08
N ALA A 14 -9.41 -9.05 9.67
CA ALA A 14 -10.57 -9.52 10.43
C ALA A 14 -10.64 -11.06 10.52
N ASP A 15 -10.24 -11.76 9.46
CA ASP A 15 -10.15 -13.23 9.40
C ASP A 15 -8.93 -13.79 10.17
N GLY A 16 -8.07 -12.92 10.72
CA GLY A 16 -6.90 -13.31 11.51
C GLY A 16 -5.70 -13.77 10.67
N THR A 17 -5.79 -13.74 9.34
CA THR A 17 -4.67 -14.07 8.44
C THR A 17 -3.53 -13.04 8.54
N ILE A 18 -3.87 -11.76 8.73
CA ILE A 18 -2.90 -10.74 9.17
C ILE A 18 -3.12 -10.51 10.67
N ALA A 19 -2.28 -11.12 11.51
CA ALA A 19 -2.33 -10.96 12.95
C ALA A 19 -0.99 -10.43 13.53
N GLY A 20 -1.06 -9.91 14.76
CA GLY A 20 0.12 -9.44 15.50
C GLY A 20 0.81 -8.26 14.81
N TRP A 21 2.14 -8.38 14.62
CA TRP A 21 2.96 -7.28 14.09
C TRP A 21 2.64 -6.91 12.64
N SER A 22 2.13 -7.84 11.84
CA SER A 22 1.83 -7.61 10.41
C SER A 22 0.64 -6.67 10.20
N ILE A 23 -0.19 -6.44 11.22
CA ILE A 23 -1.27 -5.45 11.18
C ILE A 23 -0.71 -4.03 10.94
N TRP A 24 0.47 -3.73 11.50
CA TRP A 24 1.12 -2.43 11.29
C TRP A 24 1.45 -2.18 9.81
N ALA A 25 1.88 -3.21 9.08
CA ALA A 25 2.14 -3.08 7.65
C ALA A 25 0.86 -2.74 6.87
N ALA A 26 -0.27 -3.38 7.21
CA ALA A 26 -1.57 -3.06 6.61
C ALA A 26 -2.03 -1.62 6.94
N ILE A 27 -1.87 -1.18 8.19
CA ILE A 27 -2.19 0.19 8.61
C ILE A 27 -1.34 1.23 7.85
N ILE A 28 -0.03 1.01 7.75
CA ILE A 28 0.89 1.89 7.02
C ILE A 28 0.45 2.05 5.57
N ILE A 29 0.10 0.95 4.91
CA ILE A 29 -0.36 0.95 3.52
C ILE A 29 -1.67 1.75 3.39
N LEU A 30 -2.64 1.50 4.28
CA LEU A 30 -3.93 2.20 4.31
C LEU A 30 -3.78 3.71 4.49
N CYS A 31 -3.08 4.13 5.56
CA CYS A 31 -2.87 5.54 5.85
C CYS A 31 -2.20 6.26 4.68
N ARG A 32 -1.16 5.66 4.09
CA ARG A 32 -0.47 6.26 2.95
C ARG A 32 -1.36 6.33 1.71
N GLU A 33 -2.13 5.29 1.39
CA GLU A 33 -3.01 5.30 0.22
C GLU A 33 -4.04 6.45 0.27
N ILE A 34 -4.59 6.70 1.46
CA ILE A 34 -5.51 7.82 1.72
C ILE A 34 -4.78 9.16 1.61
N LEU A 35 -3.66 9.34 2.32
CA LEU A 35 -2.89 10.59 2.32
C LEU A 35 -2.44 11.01 0.91
N VAL A 36 -1.87 10.09 0.14
CA VAL A 36 -1.41 10.39 -1.22
C VAL A 36 -2.59 10.57 -2.19
N SER A 37 -3.76 9.98 -1.91
CA SER A 37 -4.98 10.31 -2.66
C SER A 37 -5.40 11.75 -2.44
N GLY A 38 -5.53 12.15 -1.17
CA GLY A 38 -5.97 13.49 -0.80
C GLY A 38 -5.00 14.56 -1.29
N LEU A 39 -3.69 14.33 -1.13
CA LEU A 39 -2.67 15.26 -1.64
C LEU A 39 -2.74 15.41 -3.16
N ARG A 40 -2.93 14.32 -3.90
CA ARG A 40 -3.03 14.36 -5.36
C ARG A 40 -4.26 15.13 -5.81
N GLU A 41 -5.38 14.96 -5.11
CA GLU A 41 -6.63 15.67 -5.39
C GLU A 41 -6.50 17.18 -5.09
N TYR A 42 -5.87 17.53 -3.98
CA TYR A 42 -5.54 18.92 -3.63
C TYR A 42 -4.63 19.59 -4.68
N LEU A 43 -3.53 18.94 -5.07
CA LEU A 43 -2.60 19.48 -6.06
C LEU A 43 -3.19 19.54 -7.48
N ALA A 44 -4.10 18.62 -7.81
CA ALA A 44 -4.84 18.67 -9.07
C ALA A 44 -5.75 19.91 -9.14
N ALA A 45 -6.36 20.31 -8.03
CA ALA A 45 -7.13 21.55 -7.96
C ALA A 45 -6.26 22.80 -8.21
N LEU A 46 -4.98 22.75 -7.81
CA LEU A 46 -3.98 23.79 -8.06
C LEU A 46 -3.31 23.70 -9.45
N LYS A 47 -3.73 22.77 -10.33
CA LYS A 47 -3.14 22.50 -11.66
C LYS A 47 -1.64 22.14 -11.63
N VAL A 48 -1.12 21.70 -10.49
CA VAL A 48 0.27 21.25 -10.34
C VAL A 48 0.30 19.73 -10.50
N SER A 49 0.85 19.23 -11.61
CA SER A 49 1.04 17.79 -11.78
C SER A 49 2.36 17.34 -11.16
N VAL A 50 2.28 16.55 -10.09
CA VAL A 50 3.47 15.88 -9.54
C VAL A 50 3.73 14.59 -10.33
N PRO A 51 4.88 14.47 -11.02
CA PRO A 51 5.18 13.30 -11.85
C PRO A 51 5.28 12.03 -11.01
N VAL A 52 4.70 10.94 -11.52
CA VAL A 52 4.70 9.64 -10.85
C VAL A 52 6.08 8.97 -11.04
N THR A 53 6.78 8.64 -9.96
CA THR A 53 8.06 7.95 -10.03
C THR A 53 7.91 6.49 -10.49
N LYS A 54 8.94 5.92 -11.15
CA LYS A 54 8.94 4.53 -11.62
C LYS A 54 8.75 3.52 -10.48
N ILE A 55 9.28 3.82 -9.29
CA ILE A 55 9.11 2.99 -8.08
C ILE A 55 7.63 2.95 -7.65
N ALA A 56 6.90 4.05 -7.83
CA ALA A 56 5.47 4.09 -7.56
C ALA A 56 4.62 3.27 -8.55
N LYS A 57 5.17 2.85 -9.70
CA LYS A 57 4.50 1.90 -10.61
C LYS A 57 4.67 0.45 -10.15
N TRP A 58 5.84 0.08 -9.64
CA TRP A 58 6.09 -1.28 -9.16
C TRP A 58 5.40 -1.56 -7.82
N LYS A 59 5.11 -0.53 -7.02
CA LYS A 59 4.41 -0.69 -5.73
C LYS A 59 3.09 -1.45 -5.88
N THR A 60 2.30 -1.17 -6.92
CA THR A 60 0.97 -1.74 -7.10
C THR A 60 1.08 -3.22 -7.46
N THR A 61 2.07 -3.60 -8.26
CA THR A 61 2.34 -5.01 -8.56
C THR A 61 2.69 -5.78 -7.30
N VAL A 62 3.59 -5.25 -6.46
CA VAL A 62 3.98 -5.91 -5.20
C VAL A 62 2.79 -6.03 -4.25
N GLN A 63 1.97 -4.99 -4.14
CA GLN A 63 0.81 -4.95 -3.26
C GLN A 63 -0.31 -5.90 -3.73
N MET A 64 -0.58 -5.97 -5.04
CA MET A 64 -1.55 -6.90 -5.61
C MET A 64 -1.10 -8.35 -5.47
N LEU A 65 0.20 -8.63 -5.62
CA LEU A 65 0.76 -9.95 -5.34
C LEU A 65 0.63 -10.30 -3.86
N ALA A 66 1.01 -9.40 -2.95
CA ALA A 66 0.86 -9.60 -1.51
C ALA A 66 -0.59 -9.97 -1.16
N ILE A 67 -1.55 -9.20 -1.67
CA ILE A 67 -2.97 -9.46 -1.48
C ILE A 67 -3.38 -10.83 -2.03
N ALA A 68 -2.93 -11.22 -3.23
CA ALA A 68 -3.28 -12.51 -3.81
C ALA A 68 -2.85 -13.69 -2.92
N PHE A 69 -1.63 -13.66 -2.37
CA PHE A 69 -1.13 -14.67 -1.45
C PHE A 69 -1.87 -14.65 -0.11
N LEU A 70 -2.13 -13.46 0.44
CA LEU A 70 -2.85 -13.30 1.71
C LEU A 70 -4.33 -13.71 1.61
N LEU A 71 -4.96 -13.53 0.45
CA LEU A 71 -6.34 -13.95 0.22
C LEU A 71 -6.47 -15.46 0.08
N ALA A 72 -5.43 -16.13 -0.43
CA ALA A 72 -5.35 -17.59 -0.41
C ALA A 72 -5.16 -18.11 1.02
N GLY A 73 -4.34 -17.42 1.82
CA GLY A 73 -4.22 -17.63 3.27
C GLY A 73 -3.97 -19.08 3.67
N PRO A 74 -4.53 -19.55 4.82
CA PRO A 74 -4.35 -20.92 5.30
C PRO A 74 -4.89 -22.00 4.34
N ALA A 75 -5.83 -21.64 3.45
CA ALA A 75 -6.31 -22.55 2.41
C ALA A 75 -5.25 -22.70 1.29
N GLY A 76 -4.54 -21.62 0.96
CA GLY A 76 -3.40 -21.61 0.04
C GLY A 76 -2.23 -22.45 0.56
N ASP A 77 -1.95 -22.39 1.87
CA ASP A 77 -0.89 -23.18 2.50
C ASP A 77 -1.08 -24.70 2.33
N LYS A 78 -2.32 -25.17 2.18
CA LYS A 78 -2.62 -26.59 1.93
C LYS A 78 -2.26 -27.04 0.50
N VAL A 79 -2.20 -26.12 -0.45
CA VAL A 79 -1.86 -26.39 -1.86
C VAL A 79 -0.39 -26.09 -2.12
N LEU A 80 0.09 -24.96 -1.59
CA LEU A 80 1.44 -24.45 -1.78
C LEU A 80 1.97 -24.03 -0.41
N PRO A 81 2.92 -24.79 0.17
CA PRO A 81 3.48 -24.46 1.48
C PRO A 81 4.06 -23.04 1.52
N TYR A 82 3.92 -22.36 2.65
CA TYR A 82 4.45 -21.00 2.89
C TYR A 82 3.76 -19.88 2.09
N THR A 83 2.55 -20.11 1.59
CA THR A 83 1.76 -19.08 0.88
C THR A 83 1.47 -17.88 1.79
N THR A 84 1.03 -18.12 3.04
CA THR A 84 0.71 -17.04 3.98
C THR A 84 1.96 -16.22 4.35
N GLU A 85 3.08 -16.89 4.64
CA GLU A 85 4.35 -16.24 4.98
C GLU A 85 4.91 -15.41 3.82
N ALA A 86 4.80 -15.92 2.59
CA ALA A 86 5.16 -15.16 1.39
C ALA A 86 4.27 -13.92 1.23
N GLY A 87 2.97 -14.04 1.47
CA GLY A 87 2.03 -12.92 1.47
C GLY A 87 2.38 -11.85 2.50
N ILE A 88 2.69 -12.25 3.73
CA ILE A 88 3.11 -11.34 4.82
C ILE A 88 4.43 -10.64 4.46
N THR A 89 5.39 -11.38 3.92
CA THR A 89 6.69 -10.82 3.49
C THR A 89 6.49 -9.78 2.40
N LEU A 90 5.68 -10.11 1.38
CA LEU A 90 5.33 -9.17 0.31
C LEU A 90 4.56 -7.95 0.84
N LEU A 91 3.72 -8.12 1.86
CA LEU A 91 3.00 -7.01 2.51
C LEU A 91 3.97 -6.03 3.17
N TRP A 92 4.98 -6.54 3.89
CA TRP A 92 6.02 -5.69 4.49
C TRP A 92 6.87 -4.97 3.43
N ILE A 93 7.24 -5.65 2.35
CA ILE A 93 7.94 -5.02 1.21
C ILE A 93 7.04 -3.92 0.61
N ALA A 94 5.76 -4.21 0.39
CA ALA A 94 4.80 -3.23 -0.10
C ALA A 94 4.69 -2.03 0.84
N ALA A 95 4.66 -2.24 2.16
CA ALA A 95 4.60 -1.17 3.15
C ALA A 95 5.83 -0.25 3.08
N ILE A 96 7.04 -0.82 2.99
CA ILE A 96 8.29 -0.05 2.87
C ILE A 96 8.31 0.79 1.59
N VAL A 97 7.99 0.18 0.44
CA VAL A 97 7.92 0.89 -0.85
C VAL A 97 6.85 1.99 -0.80
N THR A 98 5.75 1.72 -0.11
CA THR A 98 4.64 2.65 0.07
C THR A 98 5.07 3.88 0.89
N ILE A 99 5.81 3.69 1.98
CA ILE A 99 6.41 4.79 2.76
C ILE A 99 7.37 5.60 1.88
N TYR A 100 8.32 4.94 1.22
CA TYR A 100 9.33 5.62 0.41
C TYR A 100 8.70 6.53 -0.65
N THR A 101 7.75 5.97 -1.41
CA THR A 101 7.03 6.71 -2.45
C THR A 101 6.05 7.74 -1.87
N GLY A 102 5.56 7.54 -0.65
CA GLY A 102 4.72 8.50 0.07
C GLY A 102 5.51 9.74 0.48
N TYR A 103 6.72 9.55 1.01
CA TYR A 103 7.62 10.64 1.37
C TYR A 103 8.02 11.49 0.16
N ASP A 104 8.40 10.83 -0.95
CA ASP A 104 8.76 11.52 -2.19
C ASP A 104 7.60 12.40 -2.72
N TYR A 105 6.38 11.86 -2.71
CA TYR A 105 5.18 12.61 -3.07
C TYR A 105 4.89 13.78 -2.13
N PHE A 106 4.96 13.54 -0.83
CA PHE A 106 4.67 14.55 0.19
C PHE A 106 5.67 15.71 0.10
N ARG A 107 6.96 15.41 -0.07
CA ARG A 107 8.02 16.40 -0.24
C ARG A 107 7.85 17.21 -1.53
N ALA A 108 7.47 16.56 -2.63
CA ALA A 108 7.20 17.25 -3.89
C ALA A 108 5.99 18.19 -3.80
N GLY A 109 4.92 17.77 -3.09
CA GLY A 109 3.75 18.59 -2.82
C GLY A 109 4.04 19.79 -1.91
N LEU A 110 4.71 19.56 -0.78
CA LEU A 110 5.07 20.63 0.17
C LEU A 110 5.96 21.71 -0.45
N ARG A 111 6.90 21.32 -1.33
CA ARG A 111 7.76 22.29 -2.01
C ARG A 111 6.96 23.27 -2.88
N HIS A 112 5.82 22.85 -3.43
CA HIS A 112 4.96 23.76 -4.19
C HIS A 112 4.18 24.69 -3.25
N VAL A 113 3.60 24.15 -2.18
CA VAL A 113 2.83 24.93 -1.20
C VAL A 113 3.67 26.01 -0.49
N ILE A 114 4.96 25.76 -0.27
CA ILE A 114 5.85 26.70 0.43
C ILE A 114 6.45 27.75 -0.53
N ASN A 115 6.47 27.48 -1.84
CA ASN A 115 7.03 28.40 -2.85
C ASN A 115 5.95 29.27 -3.54
N GLU A 116 4.68 29.14 -3.15
CA GLU A 116 3.59 30.10 -3.39
C GLU A 116 3.35 30.94 -2.12
#